data_AF-A0A7W1IU95-F1
#
_entry.id   AF-A0A7W1IU95-F1
#
_cell.length_a   1.000
_cell.length_b   1.000
_cell.length_c   1.000
_cell.angle_alpha   90.00
_cell.angle_beta   90.00
_cell.angle_gamma   90.00
#
_symmetry.space_group_name_H-M   'P 1'
#
loop_
_entity.id
_entity.type
_entity.pdbx_description
1 polymer ?
#
loop_
_entity_poly.entity_id
_entity_poly.type
_entity_poly.pdbx_seq_one_letter_code
_entity_poly.pdbx_strand_id
1 'polypeptide(L)'
;MPRRGLLPAADALALLVFVAVGLAQHREGGVPALFVRNALPLLVSWFVVAAIDGAYRRPGAKVLLLTWAVAVPAGLLVRTAWVGSPHGAQILVFLGVGLAFTLLFLLMGRALVWAVGRTLDRGRAPGAPDVLV
;
A
#
# COMPACT_ATOMS: atom_id res chain seq x y z
N MET A 1 -1.51 12.17 -17.22
CA MET A 1 -0.48 11.99 -16.17
C MET A 1 -1.07 11.19 -15.03
N PRO A 2 -0.35 10.23 -14.39
CA PRO A 2 -0.90 9.51 -13.25
C PRO A 2 -1.35 10.52 -12.20
N ARG A 3 -2.61 10.43 -11.76
CA ARG A 3 -3.17 11.33 -10.74
C ARG A 3 -2.41 11.08 -9.44
N ARG A 4 -1.31 11.80 -9.23
CA ARG A 4 -0.37 11.59 -8.11
C ARG A 4 -1.07 11.62 -6.76
N GLY A 5 -2.17 12.38 -6.65
CA GLY A 5 -3.02 12.42 -5.46
C GLY A 5 -3.76 11.11 -5.14
N LEU A 6 -3.85 10.15 -6.07
CA LEU A 6 -4.45 8.84 -5.83
C LEU A 6 -3.46 7.82 -5.23
N LEU A 7 -2.15 8.09 -5.30
CA LEU A 7 -1.13 7.15 -4.79
C LEU A 7 -1.25 6.88 -3.28
N PRO A 8 -1.46 7.90 -2.40
CA PRO A 8 -1.67 7.65 -0.98
C PRO A 8 -2.88 6.73 -0.70
N ALA A 9 -3.98 6.95 -1.42
CA ALA A 9 -5.20 6.16 -1.26
C ALA A 9 -5.01 4.72 -1.79
N ALA A 10 -4.32 4.56 -2.92
CA ALA A 10 -3.99 3.25 -3.47
C ALA A 10 -3.07 2.44 -2.55
N ASP A 11 -2.04 3.08 -1.99
CA ASP A 11 -1.13 2.44 -1.04
C ASP A 11 -1.85 2.09 0.27
N ALA A 12 -2.70 2.98 0.81
CA ALA A 12 -3.54 2.68 1.97
C ALA A 12 -4.45 1.47 1.70
N LEU A 13 -5.17 1.47 0.57
CA LEU A 13 -6.07 0.38 0.21
C LEU A 13 -5.31 -0.94 0.04
N ALA A 14 -4.13 -0.93 -0.59
CA ALA A 14 -3.29 -2.11 -0.73
C ALA A 14 -2.90 -2.71 0.63
N LEU A 15 -2.49 -1.88 1.59
CA LEU A 15 -2.15 -2.32 2.94
C LEU A 15 -3.37 -2.79 3.74
N LEU A 16 -4.52 -2.13 3.57
CA LEU A 16 -5.79 -2.56 4.17
C LEU A 16 -6.25 -3.92 3.62
N VAL A 17 -6.11 -4.15 2.32
CA VAL A 17 -6.41 -5.44 1.68
C VAL A 17 -5.48 -6.54 2.20
N PHE A 18 -4.18 -6.26 2.35
CA PHE A 18 -3.24 -7.18 2.98
C PHE A 18 -3.72 -7.63 4.37
N VAL A 19 -4.11 -6.66 5.22
CA VAL A 19 -4.60 -6.94 6.58
C VAL A 19 -5.91 -7.74 6.55
N ALA A 20 -6.85 -7.37 5.69
CA ALA A 20 -8.12 -8.07 5.54
C ALA A 20 -7.92 -9.52 5.11
N VAL A 21 -7.08 -9.75 4.09
CA VAL A 21 -6.76 -11.10 3.61
C VAL A 21 -6.07 -11.91 4.69
N GLY A 22 -5.09 -11.33 5.40
CA GLY A 22 -4.41 -12.01 6.51
C GLY A 22 -5.39 -12.45 7.61
N LEU A 23 -6.28 -11.55 8.05
CA LEU A 23 -7.28 -11.88 9.06
C LEU A 23 -8.30 -12.93 8.58
N ALA A 24 -8.71 -12.89 7.31
CA ALA A 24 -9.60 -13.89 6.73
C ALA A 24 -8.95 -15.29 6.74
N GLN A 25 -7.65 -15.39 6.44
CA GLN A 25 -6.93 -16.68 6.50
C GLN A 25 -6.82 -17.23 7.92
N HIS A 26 -6.78 -16.37 8.94
CA HIS A 26 -6.77 -16.78 10.35
C HIS A 26 -8.17 -17.00 10.94
N ARG A 27 -9.25 -16.93 10.15
CA ARG A 27 -10.67 -16.98 10.61
C ARG A 27 -11.02 -15.89 11.63
N GLU A 28 -10.28 -14.78 11.61
CA GLU A 28 -10.47 -13.62 12.50
C GLU A 28 -11.11 -12.41 11.76
N GLY A 29 -11.43 -12.56 10.47
CA GLY A 29 -11.88 -11.46 9.59
C GLY A 29 -13.20 -10.78 9.97
N GLY A 30 -13.99 -11.35 10.90
CA GLY A 30 -15.29 -10.81 11.31
C GLY A 30 -15.25 -9.76 12.42
N VAL A 31 -14.09 -9.48 13.04
CA VAL A 31 -14.00 -8.61 14.21
C VAL A 31 -13.36 -7.26 13.86
N PRO A 32 -14.12 -6.14 13.82
CA PRO A 32 -13.59 -4.83 13.43
C PRO A 32 -12.42 -4.34 14.30
N ALA A 33 -12.46 -4.63 15.60
CA ALA A 33 -11.39 -4.28 16.52
C ALA A 33 -10.06 -4.97 16.16
N LEU A 34 -10.11 -6.22 15.69
CA LEU A 34 -8.91 -6.93 15.21
C LEU A 34 -8.37 -6.29 13.93
N PHE A 35 -9.25 -5.88 13.02
CA PHE A 35 -8.84 -5.17 11.81
C PHE A 35 -8.08 -3.89 12.12
N VAL A 36 -8.64 -3.00 12.95
CA VAL A 36 -8.00 -1.74 13.32
C VAL A 36 -6.67 -1.98 14.04
N ARG A 37 -6.63 -2.92 15.00
CA ARG A 37 -5.42 -3.28 15.74
C ARG A 37 -4.28 -3.76 14.84
N ASN A 38 -4.59 -4.45 13.75
CA ASN A 38 -3.60 -4.95 12.80
C ASN A 38 -3.22 -3.92 11.72
N ALA A 39 -4.17 -3.10 11.27
CA ALA A 39 -3.94 -2.11 10.22
C ALA A 39 -3.21 -0.86 10.73
N LEU A 40 -3.53 -0.41 11.94
CA LEU A 40 -3.05 0.88 12.45
C LEU A 40 -1.51 0.96 12.50
N PRO A 41 -0.76 -0.01 13.07
CA PRO A 41 0.70 0.07 13.11
C PRO A 41 1.34 0.13 11.72
N LEU A 42 0.79 -0.65 10.78
CA LEU A 42 1.30 -0.72 9.41
C LEU A 42 1.04 0.57 8.64
N LEU A 43 -0.18 1.12 8.73
CA LEU A 43 -0.54 2.38 8.05
C LEU A 43 0.23 3.57 8.62
N VAL A 44 0.30 3.68 9.96
CA VAL A 44 1.06 4.75 10.61
C VAL A 44 2.52 4.70 10.19
N SER A 45 3.14 3.52 10.26
CA SER A 45 4.54 3.36 9.83
C SER A 45 4.73 3.71 8.35
N TRP A 46 3.84 3.23 7.48
CA TRP A 46 3.87 3.55 6.05
C TRP A 46 3.83 5.04 5.78
N PHE A 47 2.86 5.76 6.34
CA PHE A 47 2.70 7.18 6.05
C PHE A 47 3.79 8.05 6.68
N VAL A 48 4.32 7.67 7.84
CA VAL A 48 5.46 8.35 8.46
C VAL A 48 6.71 8.23 7.56
N VAL A 49 7.08 7.02 7.17
CA VAL A 49 8.28 6.81 6.32
C VAL A 49 8.07 7.40 4.92
N ALA A 50 6.88 7.23 4.32
CA ALA A 50 6.56 7.80 3.02
C ALA A 50 6.64 9.34 3.01
N ALA A 51 6.30 10.00 4.12
CA ALA A 51 6.43 11.44 4.27
C ALA A 51 7.90 11.88 4.32
N ILE A 52 8.74 11.12 5.04
CA ILE A 52 10.20 11.32 5.15
C ILE A 52 10.85 11.15 3.77
N ASP A 53 10.65 10.02 3.12
CA ASP A 53 11.23 9.68 1.81
C ASP A 53 10.67 10.52 0.66
N GLY A 54 9.52 11.17 0.88
CA GLY A 54 8.82 11.93 -0.16
C GLY A 54 8.23 11.05 -1.25
N ALA A 55 7.77 9.84 -0.88
CA ALA A 55 7.24 8.82 -1.79
C ALA A 55 6.10 9.33 -2.68
N TYR A 56 5.35 10.33 -2.21
CA TYR A 56 4.26 10.96 -2.97
C TYR A 56 4.65 12.28 -3.65
N ARG A 57 5.76 12.92 -3.24
CA ARG A 57 6.28 14.14 -3.87
C ARG A 57 7.04 13.82 -5.15
N ARG A 58 7.87 12.76 -5.11
CA ARG A 58 8.71 12.30 -6.22
C ARG A 58 8.53 10.78 -6.40
N PRO A 59 7.38 10.32 -6.93
CA PRO A 59 7.09 8.90 -7.02
C PRO A 59 8.07 8.20 -7.98
N GLY A 60 8.68 7.11 -7.51
CA GLY A 60 9.59 6.27 -8.29
C GLY A 60 9.81 4.91 -7.62
N ALA A 61 10.26 3.92 -8.40
CA ALA A 61 10.45 2.55 -7.92
C ALA A 61 11.47 2.46 -6.77
N LYS A 62 12.58 3.19 -6.88
CA LYS A 62 13.60 3.26 -5.81
C LYS A 62 13.03 3.80 -4.50
N VAL A 63 12.27 4.90 -4.56
CA VAL A 63 11.67 5.51 -3.35
C VAL A 63 10.64 4.57 -2.75
N LEU A 64 9.82 3.91 -3.57
CA LEU A 64 8.88 2.88 -3.11
C LEU A 64 9.59 1.75 -2.36
N LEU A 65 10.66 1.19 -2.94
CA LEU A 65 11.39 0.09 -2.33
C LEU A 65 12.06 0.49 -1.02
N LEU A 66 12.63 1.70 -0.93
CA LEU A 66 13.21 2.21 0.32
C LEU A 66 12.14 2.41 1.40
N THR A 67 11.02 3.07 1.06
CA THR A 67 9.90 3.25 1.99
C THR A 67 9.36 1.90 2.45
N TRP A 68 9.18 0.95 1.54
CA TRP A 68 8.71 -0.40 1.84
C TRP A 68 9.65 -1.18 2.76
N ALA A 69 10.94 -1.17 2.45
CA ALA A 69 11.95 -1.89 3.22
C ALA A 69 12.08 -1.41 4.67
N VAL A 70 11.67 -0.18 4.97
CA VAL A 70 11.70 0.37 6.33
C VAL A 70 10.32 0.31 6.99
N ALA A 71 9.28 0.80 6.31
CA ALA A 71 7.96 0.97 6.90
C ALA A 71 7.25 -0.35 7.19
N VAL A 72 7.35 -1.33 6.28
CA VAL A 72 6.64 -2.60 6.47
C VAL A 72 7.23 -3.36 7.66
N PRO A 73 8.56 -3.57 7.77
CA PRO A 73 9.13 -4.21 8.96
C PRO A 73 8.82 -3.44 10.24
N ALA A 74 8.94 -2.12 10.25
CA ALA A 74 8.64 -1.31 11.43
C ALA A 74 7.17 -1.48 11.87
N GLY A 75 6.22 -1.36 10.95
CA GLY A 75 4.80 -1.54 11.25
C GLY A 75 4.47 -2.95 11.75
N LEU A 76 5.03 -3.99 11.13
CA LEU A 76 4.82 -5.37 11.53
C LEU A 76 5.45 -5.68 12.90
N LEU A 77 6.64 -5.16 13.20
CA LEU A 77 7.28 -5.33 14.51
C LEU A 77 6.53 -4.60 15.62
N VAL A 78 6.04 -3.38 15.37
CA VAL A 78 5.18 -2.66 16.33
C VAL A 78 3.88 -3.44 16.57
N ARG A 79 3.27 -3.99 15.52
CA ARG A 79 2.12 -4.89 15.66
C ARG A 79 2.47 -6.11 16.51
N THR A 80 3.61 -6.75 16.26
CA THR A 80 4.05 -7.92 17.03
C THR A 80 4.24 -7.59 18.50
N ALA A 81 4.85 -6.45 18.82
CA ALA A 81 5.01 -5.98 20.20
C ALA A 81 3.66 -5.67 20.88
N TRP A 82 2.71 -5.09 20.15
CA TRP A 82 1.38 -4.78 20.68
C TRP A 82 0.51 -6.03 20.86
N VAL A 83 0.43 -6.88 19.84
CA VAL A 83 -0.42 -8.08 19.88
C VAL A 83 0.21 -9.20 20.69
N GLY A 84 1.53 -9.18 20.90
CA GLY A 84 2.27 -10.26 21.55
C GLY A 84 2.29 -11.53 20.71
N SER A 85 2.38 -11.42 19.38
CA SER A 85 2.48 -12.56 18.46
C SER A 85 2.88 -12.06 17.07
N PRO A 86 3.65 -12.84 16.26
CA PRO A 86 4.28 -14.12 16.60
C PRO A 86 5.59 -13.96 17.40
N HIS A 87 6.20 -15.07 17.86
CA HIS A 87 7.42 -15.07 18.67
C HIS A 87 8.56 -15.91 18.08
N GLY A 88 9.79 -15.62 18.49
CA GLY A 88 10.98 -16.39 18.09
C GLY A 88 11.18 -16.42 16.58
N ALA A 89 11.51 -17.60 16.04
CA ALA A 89 11.76 -17.78 14.61
C ALA A 89 10.53 -17.48 13.72
N GLN A 90 9.31 -17.56 14.26
CA GLN A 90 8.08 -17.24 13.51
C GLN A 90 7.99 -15.76 13.12
N ILE A 91 8.72 -14.87 13.82
CA ILE A 91 8.81 -13.45 13.44
C ILE A 91 9.42 -13.30 12.05
N LEU A 92 10.44 -14.10 11.72
CA LEU A 92 11.10 -14.03 10.41
C LEU A 92 10.16 -14.49 9.29
N VAL A 93 9.39 -15.56 9.52
CA VAL A 93 8.39 -16.03 8.56
C VAL A 93 7.28 -14.98 8.36
N PHE A 94 6.80 -14.40 9.46
CA PHE A 94 5.78 -13.34 9.41
C PHE A 94 6.27 -12.10 8.69
N LEU A 95 7.50 -11.66 8.95
CA LEU A 95 8.12 -10.55 8.22
C LEU A 95 8.31 -10.90 6.74
N GLY A 96 8.79 -12.10 6.41
CA GLY A 96 9.01 -12.53 5.03
C GLY A 96 7.72 -12.55 4.22
N VAL A 97 6.66 -13.18 4.75
CA VAL A 97 5.33 -13.21 4.11
C VAL A 97 4.76 -11.80 4.04
N GLY A 98 4.84 -11.02 5.13
CA GLY A 98 4.36 -9.65 5.18
C GLY A 98 5.03 -8.76 4.13
N LEU A 99 6.35 -8.84 4.00
CA LEU A 99 7.13 -8.11 2.99
C LEU A 99 6.72 -8.51 1.58
N ALA A 100 6.64 -9.81 1.28
CA ALA A 100 6.28 -10.31 -0.05
C ALA A 100 4.87 -9.85 -0.48
N PHE A 101 3.87 -10.07 0.36
CA PHE A 101 2.48 -9.75 0.02
C PHE A 101 2.21 -8.24 0.01
N THR A 102 2.78 -7.48 0.95
CA THR A 102 2.63 -6.01 0.92
C THR A 102 3.27 -5.43 -0.35
N LEU A 103 4.45 -5.90 -0.76
CA LEU A 103 5.07 -5.45 -2.00
C LEU A 103 4.18 -5.76 -3.20
N LEU A 104 3.65 -6.98 -3.28
CA LEU A 104 2.71 -7.40 -4.32
C LEU A 104 1.50 -6.45 -4.39
N PHE A 105 0.81 -6.23 -3.26
CA PHE A 105 -0.39 -5.38 -3.24
C PHE A 105 -0.08 -3.91 -3.56
N LEU A 106 1.04 -3.38 -3.08
CA LEU A 106 1.47 -2.01 -3.39
C LEU A 106 1.77 -1.83 -4.88
N LEU A 107 2.48 -2.80 -5.48
CA LEU A 107 2.75 -2.79 -6.91
C LEU A 107 1.46 -2.90 -7.73
N MET A 108 0.52 -3.76 -7.32
CA MET A 108 -0.79 -3.87 -7.97
C MET A 108 -1.61 -2.57 -7.87
N GLY A 109 -1.70 -1.98 -6.68
CA GLY A 109 -2.43 -0.73 -6.45
C GLY A 109 -1.87 0.42 -7.28
N ARG A 110 -0.53 0.55 -7.32
CA ARG A 110 0.13 1.55 -8.16
C ARG A 110 -0.06 1.23 -9.65
N ALA A 111 0.12 -0.01 -10.10
CA ALA A 111 -0.13 -0.38 -11.49
C ALA A 111 -1.56 -0.02 -11.95
N LEU A 112 -2.57 -0.21 -11.08
CA LEU A 112 -3.95 0.16 -11.35
C LEU A 112 -4.13 1.68 -11.51
N VAL A 113 -3.55 2.49 -10.62
CA VAL A 113 -3.58 3.96 -10.75
C VAL A 113 -2.99 4.41 -12.09
N TRP A 114 -1.91 3.77 -12.52
CA TRP A 114 -1.26 4.08 -13.79
C TRP A 114 -2.10 3.62 -14.99
N ALA A 115 -2.73 2.44 -14.91
CA ALA A 115 -3.61 1.93 -15.95
C ALA A 115 -4.84 2.83 -16.15
N VAL A 116 -5.51 3.20 -15.06
CA VAL A 116 -6.68 4.10 -15.07
C VAL A 116 -6.32 5.49 -15.59
N GLY A 117 -5.16 6.02 -15.21
CA GLY A 117 -4.67 7.29 -15.74
C GLY A 117 -4.52 7.26 -17.26
N ARG A 118 -3.94 6.17 -17.81
CA ARG A 118 -3.76 6.02 -19.26
C ARG A 118 -5.07 5.88 -20.03
N THR A 119 -6.07 5.18 -19.51
CA THR A 119 -7.37 5.05 -20.19
C THR A 119 -8.15 6.36 -20.23
N LEU A 120 -8.15 7.12 -19.14
CA LEU A 120 -8.83 8.42 -19.10
C LEU A 120 -8.16 9.47 -19.99
N ASP A 121 -6.82 9.45 -20.08
CA ASP A 121 -6.08 10.35 -20.97
C ASP A 121 -6.33 10.03 -22.45
N ARG A 122 -6.51 8.75 -22.82
CA ARG A 122 -6.82 8.31 -24.19
C ARG A 122 -8.21 8.77 -24.66
N GLY A 123 -9.22 8.76 -23.77
CA GLY A 123 -10.56 9.23 -24.10
C GLY A 123 -10.70 10.75 -24.27
N ARG A 124 -9.64 11.52 -23.96
CA ARG A 124 -9.61 12.99 -24.04
C ARG A 124 -8.85 13.51 -25.26
N ALA A 125 -8.36 12.64 -26.15
CA ALA A 125 -7.69 13.07 -27.38
C ALA A 125 -8.68 13.78 -28.33
N PRO A 126 -8.26 14.86 -29.04
CA PRO A 126 -9.18 15.85 -29.62
C PRO A 126 -9.89 15.32 -30.87
N GLY A 127 -11.21 15.32 -30.83
CA GLY A 127 -12.10 15.05 -31.97
C GLY A 127 -13.03 16.22 -32.27
N ALA A 128 -12.62 17.46 -32.02
CA ALA A 128 -13.29 18.63 -32.58
C ALA A 128 -12.47 19.06 -33.81
N PRO A 129 -12.91 18.79 -35.05
CA PRO A 129 -12.39 19.53 -36.18
C PRO A 129 -12.66 21.01 -35.92
N ASP A 130 -11.61 21.83 -36.01
CA ASP A 130 -11.74 23.27 -36.08
C ASP A 130 -12.63 23.59 -37.29
N VAL A 131 -13.90 23.86 -37.01
CA VAL A 131 -14.80 24.45 -37.99
C VAL A 131 -14.39 25.91 -38.10
N LEU A 132 -13.45 26.16 -39.01
CA LEU A 132 -13.21 27.45 -39.62
C LEU A 132 -14.51 27.89 -40.33
N VAL A 133 -15.24 28.82 -39.72
CA VAL A 133 -16.19 29.71 -40.38
C VAL A 133 -16.00 31.11 -39.82
#